data_AF-A0A917RPS2-F1
#
_entry.id   AF-A0A917RPS2-F1
#
_cell.length_a   1.000
_cell.length_b   1.000
_cell.length_c   1.000
_cell.angle_alpha   90.00
_cell.angle_beta   90.00
_cell.angle_gamma   90.00
#
_symmetry.space_group_name_H-M   'P 1'
#
loop_
_entity.id
_entity.type
_entity.pdbx_description
1 polymer ?
#
loop_
_entity_poly.entity_id
_entity_poly.type
_entity_poly.pdbx_seq_one_letter_code
_entity_poly.pdbx_strand_id
1 'polypeptide(L)'
;MPTRSTTVAAPAVELVPDRLYRLGGVVPIDGRLSWRRPGVTGFEPISAYLLLEEDNALLVGTGVKLHRRLIIDQVRELLGDRKLHLYADRNEADEIGNLAALVSEFDVEHIWFAGAGHLLRWFEHDDFGGSAPGEDRVTMHFLMPADNPGRTLIRELNRPSEVAFDPNHRTTLMNTRLTVLGFAWLYDAGTRTLFCSDFFSEGKLDTADGSPVMSAEERSTLDEVRDHIYTRFEWMRDAETGPLIEDLHKFFDGVEIDRLAPYHGTVIEGPDQVRRHLQMALDVLAPDAALAAAPTSTQETTDHA
;
A
#
# COMPACT_ATOMS: atom_id res chain seq x y z
N MET A 1 -20.49 25.77 -8.51
CA MET A 1 -20.00 24.55 -7.84
C MET A 1 -18.87 23.99 -8.69
N PRO A 2 -17.69 23.69 -8.12
CA PRO A 2 -16.64 23.06 -8.91
C PRO A 2 -17.15 21.69 -9.39
N THR A 3 -17.01 21.43 -10.69
CA THR A 3 -17.32 20.15 -11.31
C THR A 3 -16.58 19.05 -10.55
N ARG A 4 -17.33 18.08 -10.00
CA ARG A 4 -16.75 16.90 -9.35
C ARG A 4 -15.74 16.27 -10.30
N SER A 5 -14.56 15.94 -9.76
CA SER A 5 -13.51 15.19 -10.45
C SER A 5 -14.13 14.01 -11.18
N THR A 6 -13.96 13.94 -12.50
CA THR A 6 -14.43 12.80 -13.29
C THR A 6 -13.55 11.61 -13.00
N THR A 7 -14.01 10.73 -12.10
CA THR A 7 -13.50 9.37 -12.00
C THR A 7 -13.64 8.69 -13.34
N VAL A 8 -12.58 8.05 -13.81
CA VAL A 8 -12.66 7.14 -14.94
C VAL A 8 -12.74 5.72 -14.38
N ALA A 9 -13.86 5.05 -14.67
CA ALA A 9 -14.03 3.66 -14.32
C ALA A 9 -13.07 2.82 -15.17
N ALA A 10 -12.28 1.98 -14.52
CA ALA A 10 -11.44 0.99 -15.16
C ALA A 10 -11.97 -0.41 -14.81
N PRO A 11 -11.91 -1.39 -15.72
CA PRO A 11 -12.21 -2.78 -15.37
C PRO A 11 -11.21 -3.29 -14.33
N ALA A 12 -11.59 -4.36 -13.61
CA ALA A 12 -10.63 -5.10 -12.81
C ALA A 12 -9.54 -5.66 -13.74
N VAL A 13 -8.29 -5.66 -13.29
CA VAL A 13 -7.15 -6.16 -14.04
C VAL A 13 -6.68 -7.45 -13.39
N GLU A 14 -6.69 -8.54 -14.15
CA GLU A 14 -6.14 -9.82 -13.72
C GLU A 14 -4.60 -9.74 -13.71
N LEU A 15 -4.01 -9.92 -12.53
CA LEU A 15 -2.56 -9.91 -12.31
C LEU A 15 -1.99 -11.33 -12.27
N VAL A 16 -2.72 -12.25 -11.64
CA VAL A 16 -2.42 -13.68 -11.67
C VAL A 16 -3.70 -14.41 -12.06
N PRO A 17 -3.65 -15.28 -13.10
CA PRO A 17 -4.82 -15.96 -13.62
C PRO A 17 -5.69 -16.59 -12.53
N ASP A 18 -6.97 -16.24 -12.53
CA ASP A 18 -8.02 -16.73 -11.63
C ASP A 18 -7.76 -16.54 -10.13
N ARG A 19 -6.74 -15.75 -9.76
CA ARG A 19 -6.24 -15.73 -8.38
C ARG A 19 -5.98 -14.37 -7.80
N LEU A 20 -5.43 -13.42 -8.57
CA LEU A 20 -5.16 -12.08 -8.07
C LEU A 20 -5.63 -11.03 -9.06
N TYR A 21 -6.46 -10.12 -8.56
CA TYR A 21 -7.03 -9.04 -9.34
C TYR A 21 -6.71 -7.69 -8.71
N ARG A 22 -6.29 -6.74 -9.53
CA ARG A 22 -6.24 -5.32 -9.17
C ARG A 22 -7.58 -4.68 -9.47
N LEU A 23 -8.20 -4.14 -8.44
CA LEU A 23 -9.46 -3.41 -8.47
C LEU A 23 -9.20 -1.90 -8.41
N GLY A 24 -10.25 -1.11 -8.61
CA GLY A 24 -10.23 0.34 -8.50
C GLY A 24 -10.10 1.07 -9.84
N GLY A 25 -10.07 2.39 -9.78
CA GLY A 25 -10.10 3.29 -10.92
C GLY A 25 -8.90 4.22 -10.96
N VAL A 26 -9.05 5.33 -11.68
CA VAL A 26 -8.03 6.38 -11.77
C VAL A 26 -8.64 7.74 -11.45
N VAL A 27 -7.80 8.64 -10.92
CA VAL A 27 -8.16 10.05 -10.67
C VAL A 27 -7.16 10.99 -11.35
N PRO A 28 -7.57 12.17 -11.81
CA PRO A 28 -6.63 13.13 -12.40
C PRO A 28 -5.64 13.65 -11.36
N ILE A 29 -4.37 13.78 -11.74
CA ILE A 29 -3.37 14.51 -10.99
C ILE A 29 -3.50 16.00 -11.36
N ASP A 30 -4.29 16.72 -10.57
CA ASP A 30 -4.66 18.12 -10.84
C ASP A 30 -4.28 19.08 -9.69
N GLY A 31 -3.27 18.70 -8.92
CA GLY A 31 -2.75 19.48 -7.80
C GLY A 31 -3.51 19.32 -6.49
N ARG A 32 -4.56 18.49 -6.44
CA ARG A 32 -5.31 18.20 -5.20
C ARG A 32 -4.83 16.96 -4.44
N LEU A 33 -4.03 16.10 -5.06
CA LEU A 33 -3.48 14.90 -4.44
C LEU A 33 -2.31 15.31 -3.54
N SER A 34 -2.45 15.12 -2.22
CA SER A 34 -1.45 15.55 -1.23
C SER A 34 -0.15 14.73 -1.28
N TRP A 35 -0.19 13.56 -1.90
CA TRP A 35 0.96 12.65 -2.05
C TRP A 35 1.66 12.79 -3.40
N ARG A 36 1.26 13.75 -4.25
CA ARG A 36 1.97 14.06 -5.49
C ARG A 36 2.65 15.42 -5.37
N ARG A 37 3.88 15.49 -5.86
CA ARG A 37 4.63 16.74 -5.94
C ARG A 37 3.83 17.78 -6.75
N PRO A 38 3.78 19.06 -6.33
CA PRO A 38 3.15 20.11 -7.12
C PRO A 38 3.74 20.21 -8.53
N GLY A 39 2.86 20.32 -9.53
CA GLY A 39 3.24 20.43 -10.94
C GLY A 39 3.30 19.09 -11.70
N VAL A 40 3.21 17.95 -11.01
CA VAL A 40 2.99 16.65 -11.67
C VAL A 40 1.59 16.65 -12.31
N THR A 41 1.51 16.07 -13.51
CA THR A 41 0.25 15.90 -14.26
C THR A 41 0.12 14.44 -14.71
N GLY A 42 -1.08 14.06 -15.17
CA GLY A 42 -1.42 12.70 -15.57
C GLY A 42 -2.58 12.16 -14.74
N PHE A 43 -2.60 10.84 -14.54
CA PHE A 43 -3.62 10.14 -13.78
C PHE A 43 -3.00 9.21 -12.74
N GLU A 44 -3.62 9.16 -11.58
CA GLU A 44 -3.26 8.35 -10.43
C GLU A 44 -4.18 7.11 -10.40
N PRO A 45 -3.66 5.90 -10.62
CA PRO A 45 -4.37 4.69 -10.25
C PRO A 45 -4.54 4.62 -8.72
N ILE A 46 -5.74 4.28 -8.28
CA ILE A 46 -6.01 3.97 -6.87
C ILE A 46 -6.56 2.56 -6.81
N SER A 47 -5.85 1.70 -6.11
CA SER A 47 -5.99 0.26 -6.20
C SER A 47 -6.52 -0.34 -4.90
N ALA A 48 -7.27 -1.42 -5.06
CA ALA A 48 -7.46 -2.45 -4.04
C ALA A 48 -7.12 -3.79 -4.70
N TYR A 49 -6.85 -4.83 -3.94
CA TYR A 49 -6.46 -6.12 -4.52
C TYR A 49 -7.33 -7.25 -3.97
N LEU A 50 -7.91 -8.04 -4.87
CA LEU A 50 -8.73 -9.18 -4.50
C LEU A 50 -7.95 -10.47 -4.81
N LEU A 51 -7.57 -11.15 -3.74
CA LEU A 51 -6.92 -12.46 -3.77
C LEU A 51 -8.00 -13.53 -3.58
N LEU A 52 -8.06 -14.49 -4.49
CA LEU A 52 -9.08 -15.54 -4.52
C LEU A 52 -8.45 -16.89 -4.17
N GLU A 53 -9.13 -17.63 -3.32
CA GLU A 53 -8.92 -19.06 -3.09
C GLU A 53 -10.24 -19.81 -3.38
N GLU A 54 -10.34 -21.12 -3.10
CA GLU A 54 -11.52 -21.92 -3.47
C GLU A 54 -12.81 -21.39 -2.80
N ASP A 55 -12.79 -21.28 -1.48
CA ASP A 55 -13.97 -20.89 -0.68
C ASP A 55 -13.90 -19.46 -0.14
N ASN A 56 -12.72 -18.84 -0.15
CA ASN A 56 -12.46 -17.57 0.52
C ASN A 56 -11.79 -16.57 -0.42
N ALA A 57 -12.00 -15.29 -0.15
CA ALA A 57 -11.34 -14.19 -0.82
C ALA A 57 -10.83 -13.16 0.19
N LEU A 58 -9.67 -12.57 -0.08
CA LEU A 58 -9.11 -11.47 0.70
C LEU A 58 -9.05 -10.20 -0.15
N LEU A 59 -9.74 -9.16 0.29
CA LEU A 59 -9.63 -7.81 -0.27
C LEU A 59 -8.62 -6.99 0.54
N VAL A 60 -7.49 -6.67 -0.08
CA VAL A 60 -6.41 -5.84 0.46
C VAL A 60 -6.66 -4.38 0.05
N GLY A 61 -6.92 -3.53 1.04
CA GLY A 61 -7.36 -2.14 0.85
C GLY A 61 -8.82 -2.04 0.39
N THR A 62 -9.53 -0.97 0.76
CA THR A 62 -10.96 -0.81 0.38
C THR A 62 -11.18 0.14 -0.81
N GLY A 63 -10.10 0.68 -1.37
CA GLY A 63 -10.14 1.77 -2.34
C GLY A 63 -10.71 3.07 -1.76
N VAL A 64 -10.60 4.18 -2.50
CA VAL A 64 -11.10 5.48 -2.05
C VAL A 64 -12.61 5.58 -2.11
N LYS A 65 -13.20 6.42 -1.25
CA LYS A 65 -14.64 6.69 -1.22
C LYS A 65 -15.22 7.07 -2.59
N LEU A 66 -14.44 7.80 -3.37
CA LEU A 66 -14.78 8.19 -4.73
C LEU A 66 -15.07 6.98 -5.64
N HIS A 67 -14.38 5.87 -5.43
CA HIS A 67 -14.52 4.62 -6.20
C HIS A 67 -15.48 3.62 -5.56
N ARG A 68 -16.26 3.99 -4.53
CA ARG A 68 -17.15 3.07 -3.78
C ARG A 68 -17.94 2.11 -4.67
N ARG A 69 -18.70 2.66 -5.63
CA ARG A 69 -19.56 1.87 -6.51
C ARG A 69 -18.75 0.96 -7.41
N LEU A 70 -17.65 1.47 -7.97
CA LEU A 70 -16.75 0.71 -8.82
C LEU A 70 -16.16 -0.49 -8.08
N ILE A 71 -15.65 -0.27 -6.86
CA ILE A 71 -15.09 -1.34 -6.02
C ILE A 71 -16.15 -2.40 -5.71
N ILE A 72 -17.35 -1.99 -5.28
CA ILE A 72 -18.44 -2.95 -5.00
C ILE A 72 -18.81 -3.76 -6.25
N ASP A 73 -18.96 -3.09 -7.40
CA ASP A 73 -19.33 -3.76 -8.65
C ASP A 73 -18.25 -4.76 -9.09
N GLN A 74 -16.96 -4.39 -9.00
CA GLN A 74 -15.82 -5.28 -9.31
C GLN A 74 -15.69 -6.46 -8.34
N VAL A 75 -15.84 -6.23 -7.03
CA VAL A 75 -15.83 -7.31 -6.04
C VAL A 75 -16.98 -8.27 -6.31
N ARG A 76 -18.20 -7.76 -6.56
CA ARG A 76 -19.37 -8.59 -6.85
C ARG A 76 -19.19 -9.45 -8.10
N GLU A 77 -18.54 -8.91 -9.13
CA GLU A 77 -18.25 -9.64 -10.37
C GLU A 77 -17.30 -10.83 -10.14
N LEU A 78 -16.31 -10.68 -9.27
CA LEU A 78 -15.22 -11.65 -9.10
C LEU A 78 -15.40 -12.60 -7.90
N LEU A 79 -16.14 -12.19 -6.87
CA LEU A 79 -16.25 -12.93 -5.61
C LEU A 79 -16.88 -14.32 -5.80
N GLY A 80 -17.93 -14.41 -6.62
CA GLY A 80 -18.73 -15.64 -6.74
C GLY A 80 -19.40 -15.99 -5.42
N ASP A 81 -19.34 -17.28 -5.03
CA ASP A 81 -19.90 -17.79 -3.77
C ASP A 81 -18.91 -17.75 -2.59
N ARG A 82 -17.71 -17.16 -2.79
CA ARG A 82 -16.66 -17.12 -1.78
C ARG A 82 -17.02 -16.19 -0.63
N LYS A 83 -16.52 -16.51 0.55
CA LYS A 83 -16.58 -15.61 1.71
C LYS A 83 -15.56 -14.49 1.59
N LEU A 84 -15.93 -13.28 2.01
CA LEU A 84 -15.06 -12.12 1.90
C LEU A 84 -14.35 -11.82 3.23
N HIS A 85 -13.04 -11.66 3.16
CA HIS A 85 -12.19 -11.15 4.22
C HIS A 85 -11.64 -9.80 3.78
N LEU A 86 -11.46 -8.88 4.72
CA LEU A 86 -10.92 -7.55 4.45
C LEU A 86 -9.58 -7.38 5.16
N TYR A 87 -8.61 -6.77 4.49
CA TYR A 87 -7.36 -6.33 5.07
C TYR A 87 -7.20 -4.82 4.84
N ALA A 88 -6.97 -4.08 5.92
CA ALA A 88 -6.61 -2.66 5.88
C ALA A 88 -5.27 -2.48 6.59
N ASP A 89 -4.30 -1.95 5.85
CA ASP A 89 -2.95 -1.72 6.32
C ASP A 89 -2.84 -0.46 7.18
N ARG A 90 -3.62 0.61 6.91
CA ARG A 90 -3.55 1.86 7.68
C ARG A 90 -4.91 2.50 7.97
N ASN A 91 -4.89 3.39 8.95
CA ASN A 91 -6.08 4.11 9.43
C ASN A 91 -6.27 5.48 8.72
N GLU A 92 -6.38 5.48 7.40
CA GLU A 92 -6.57 6.70 6.62
C GLU A 92 -7.87 6.69 5.82
N ALA A 93 -8.52 7.85 5.74
CA ALA A 93 -9.84 7.98 5.12
C ALA A 93 -9.86 7.59 3.62
N ASP A 94 -8.73 7.72 2.93
CA ASP A 94 -8.57 7.25 1.56
C ASP A 94 -8.60 5.72 1.52
N GLU A 95 -7.92 5.03 2.43
CA GLU A 95 -7.86 3.57 2.47
C GLU A 95 -9.12 2.87 2.97
N ILE A 96 -9.67 3.30 4.12
CA ILE A 96 -10.79 2.64 4.80
C ILE A 96 -12.15 3.28 4.48
N GLY A 97 -12.18 4.24 3.55
CA GLY A 97 -13.39 4.99 3.20
C GLY A 97 -14.57 4.15 2.74
N ASN A 98 -14.31 2.97 2.17
CA ASN A 98 -15.35 2.05 1.70
C ASN A 98 -15.63 0.89 2.66
N LEU A 99 -14.93 0.80 3.80
CA LEU A 99 -15.03 -0.32 4.72
C LEU A 99 -16.48 -0.61 5.15
N ALA A 100 -17.19 0.40 5.63
CA ALA A 100 -18.59 0.26 6.07
C ALA A 100 -19.54 -0.15 4.93
N ALA A 101 -19.25 0.29 3.71
CA ALA A 101 -20.03 -0.09 2.54
C ALA A 101 -19.81 -1.56 2.17
N LEU A 102 -18.56 -2.03 2.15
CA LEU A 102 -18.22 -3.43 1.86
C LEU A 102 -18.86 -4.38 2.88
N VAL A 103 -18.75 -4.04 4.17
CA VAL A 103 -19.35 -4.80 5.27
C VAL A 103 -20.89 -4.81 5.23
N SER A 104 -21.51 -3.84 4.56
CA SER A 104 -22.96 -3.80 4.39
C SER A 104 -23.44 -4.59 3.17
N GLU A 105 -22.63 -4.65 2.12
CA GLU A 105 -22.99 -5.27 0.83
C GLU A 105 -22.62 -6.74 0.73
N PHE A 106 -21.59 -7.16 1.48
CA PHE A 106 -21.03 -8.52 1.41
C PHE A 106 -21.07 -9.20 2.77
N ASP A 107 -21.09 -10.53 2.75
CA ASP A 107 -20.95 -11.37 3.94
C ASP A 107 -19.46 -11.42 4.35
N VAL A 108 -19.03 -10.37 5.05
CA VAL A 108 -17.64 -10.23 5.52
C VAL A 108 -17.45 -11.02 6.81
N GLU A 109 -16.61 -12.05 6.81
CA GLU A 109 -16.37 -12.87 8.00
C GLU A 109 -15.31 -12.23 8.93
N HIS A 110 -14.24 -11.70 8.32
CA HIS A 110 -13.09 -11.17 9.05
C HIS A 110 -12.62 -9.83 8.51
N ILE A 111 -12.24 -8.94 9.43
CA ILE A 111 -11.52 -7.69 9.13
C ILE A 111 -10.17 -7.73 9.85
N TRP A 112 -9.09 -7.69 9.09
CA TRP A 112 -7.72 -7.63 9.55
C TRP A 112 -7.22 -6.20 9.45
N PHE A 113 -6.76 -5.62 10.56
CA PHE A 113 -6.39 -4.22 10.62
C PHE A 113 -5.00 -4.04 11.21
N ALA A 114 -4.06 -3.57 10.39
CA ALA A 114 -2.70 -3.23 10.81
C ALA A 114 -2.54 -1.76 11.24
N GLY A 115 -3.56 -0.94 11.02
CA GLY A 115 -3.60 0.46 11.42
C GLY A 115 -3.59 0.69 12.94
N ALA A 116 -3.07 1.85 13.36
CA ALA A 116 -3.23 2.34 14.72
C ALA A 116 -4.56 3.09 14.91
N GLY A 117 -5.11 3.03 16.13
CA GLY A 117 -6.29 3.80 16.53
C GLY A 117 -7.62 3.03 16.43
N HIS A 118 -8.72 3.75 16.56
CA HIS A 118 -10.05 3.17 16.73
C HIS A 118 -10.81 3.03 15.40
N LEU A 119 -10.50 2.00 14.61
CA LEU A 119 -11.14 1.72 13.32
C LEU A 119 -12.68 1.78 13.38
N LEU A 120 -13.28 1.30 14.48
CA LEU A 120 -14.73 1.27 14.67
C LEU A 120 -15.40 2.65 14.63
N ARG A 121 -14.70 3.73 14.99
CA ARG A 121 -15.25 5.09 14.92
C ARG A 121 -15.63 5.49 13.49
N TRP A 122 -14.98 4.93 12.48
CA TRP A 122 -15.31 5.20 11.08
C TRP A 122 -16.67 4.66 10.66
N PHE A 123 -17.19 3.65 11.35
CA PHE A 123 -18.56 3.17 11.14
C PHE A 123 -19.61 4.03 11.85
N GLU A 124 -19.23 4.87 12.81
CA GLU A 124 -20.16 5.75 13.53
C GLU A 124 -20.37 7.09 12.80
N HIS A 125 -19.58 7.38 11.76
CA HIS A 125 -19.71 8.59 10.97
C HIS A 125 -20.76 8.41 9.86
N ASP A 126 -21.84 9.20 9.93
CA ASP A 126 -23.00 9.14 9.02
C ASP A 126 -22.60 9.18 7.52
N ASP A 127 -21.53 9.91 7.17
CA ASP A 127 -21.05 10.04 5.78
C ASP A 127 -20.12 8.90 5.31
N PHE A 128 -19.66 8.05 6.23
CA PHE A 128 -18.91 6.83 5.89
C PHE A 128 -19.84 5.64 5.59
N GLY A 129 -21.12 5.77 5.93
CA GLY A 129 -22.22 5.10 5.21
C GLY A 129 -22.55 3.68 5.65
N GLY A 130 -22.40 3.35 6.93
CA GLY A 130 -22.93 2.10 7.49
C GLY A 130 -23.01 2.17 9.01
N SER A 131 -23.69 1.20 9.64
CA SER A 131 -23.59 0.96 11.08
C SER A 131 -22.42 0.01 11.35
N ALA A 132 -21.82 0.11 12.53
CA ALA A 132 -20.83 -0.90 12.97
C ALA A 132 -21.47 -2.30 12.83
N PRO A 133 -20.74 -3.29 12.27
CA PRO A 133 -21.24 -4.65 12.28
C PRO A 133 -21.49 -5.08 13.73
N GLY A 134 -22.58 -5.82 13.97
CA GLY A 134 -22.76 -6.49 15.25
C GLY A 134 -21.60 -7.47 15.48
N GLU A 135 -21.18 -7.62 16.74
CA GLU A 135 -20.05 -8.50 17.12
C GLU A 135 -20.27 -9.96 16.68
N ASP A 136 -21.53 -10.40 16.57
CA ASP A 136 -21.91 -11.73 16.11
C ASP A 136 -21.77 -11.91 14.58
N ARG A 137 -21.53 -10.83 13.81
CA ARG A 137 -21.50 -10.86 12.34
C ARG A 137 -20.09 -10.84 11.76
N VAL A 138 -19.17 -10.06 12.35
CA VAL A 138 -17.84 -9.84 11.79
C VAL A 138 -16.79 -9.92 12.89
N THR A 139 -15.77 -10.75 12.68
CA THR A 139 -14.63 -10.82 13.61
C THR A 139 -13.56 -9.81 13.22
N MET A 140 -13.18 -8.94 14.17
CA MET A 140 -12.11 -7.96 13.95
C MET A 140 -10.78 -8.40 14.57
N HIS A 141 -9.73 -8.37 13.78
CA HIS A 141 -8.36 -8.68 14.18
C HIS A 141 -7.50 -7.42 14.15
N PHE A 142 -7.15 -6.90 15.32
CA PHE A 142 -6.20 -5.79 15.46
C PHE A 142 -4.77 -6.36 15.52
N LEU A 143 -3.95 -6.00 14.54
CA LEU A 143 -2.59 -6.54 14.39
C LEU A 143 -1.54 -5.72 15.14
N MET A 144 -1.93 -4.54 15.65
CA MET A 144 -1.10 -3.71 16.52
C MET A 144 -1.08 -4.27 17.95
N PRO A 145 0.06 -4.18 18.68
CA PRO A 145 0.17 -4.68 20.05
C PRO A 145 -0.87 -4.03 20.97
N ALA A 146 -1.77 -4.81 21.58
CA ALA A 146 -2.81 -4.30 22.45
C ALA A 146 -2.24 -3.71 23.76
N ASP A 147 -2.71 -2.51 24.13
CA ASP A 147 -2.50 -1.86 25.42
C ASP A 147 -3.22 -2.59 26.55
N ASN A 148 -2.65 -3.72 26.99
CA ASN A 148 -3.12 -4.44 28.17
C ASN A 148 -2.86 -3.60 29.44
N PRO A 149 -3.86 -3.31 30.31
CA PRO A 149 -3.71 -2.39 31.46
C PRO A 149 -2.82 -2.86 32.63
N GLY A 150 -1.94 -3.85 32.43
CA GLY A 150 -1.00 -4.38 33.44
C GLY A 150 0.44 -4.52 32.93
N ARG A 151 0.83 -3.74 31.92
CA ARG A 151 1.94 -4.02 30.98
C ARG A 151 3.35 -4.07 31.57
N THR A 152 3.98 -5.22 31.41
CA THR A 152 5.33 -5.30 30.83
C THR A 152 5.24 -4.79 29.38
N LEU A 153 6.17 -3.93 28.95
CA LEU A 153 6.33 -3.56 27.53
C LEU A 153 6.40 -4.82 26.66
N ILE A 154 5.41 -5.01 25.79
CA ILE A 154 5.46 -6.06 24.76
C ILE A 154 6.38 -5.54 23.66
N ARG A 155 7.68 -5.81 23.80
CA ARG A 155 8.67 -5.71 22.71
C ARG A 155 8.28 -6.72 21.63
N GLU A 156 8.15 -6.28 20.37
CA GLU A 156 8.11 -7.00 19.06
C GLU A 156 7.54 -8.44 18.92
N LEU A 157 7.71 -9.33 19.90
CA LEU A 157 7.48 -10.77 19.93
C LEU A 157 6.02 -11.27 19.86
N ASN A 158 5.00 -10.42 20.00
CA ASN A 158 3.58 -10.84 19.97
C ASN A 158 2.76 -10.20 18.84
N ARG A 159 3.41 -9.60 17.83
CA ARG A 159 2.66 -9.20 16.63
C ARG A 159 2.31 -10.44 15.82
N PRO A 160 1.07 -10.59 15.34
CA PRO A 160 0.77 -11.62 14.35
C PRO A 160 1.76 -11.48 13.19
N SER A 161 2.32 -12.60 12.74
CA SER A 161 3.22 -12.65 11.58
C SER A 161 2.47 -12.95 10.29
N GLU A 162 1.17 -13.27 10.37
CA GLU A 162 0.39 -13.76 9.25
C GLU A 162 -1.06 -13.29 9.29
N VAL A 163 -1.68 -13.23 8.11
CA VAL A 163 -3.13 -13.17 7.91
C VAL A 163 -3.56 -14.50 7.28
N ALA A 164 -4.45 -15.22 7.97
CA ALA A 164 -4.99 -16.49 7.50
C ALA A 164 -6.46 -16.28 7.09
N PHE A 165 -6.70 -16.19 5.78
CA PHE A 165 -8.05 -16.04 5.23
C PHE A 165 -8.58 -17.34 4.61
N ASP A 166 -7.74 -18.35 4.47
CA ASP A 166 -8.10 -19.69 4.00
C ASP A 166 -7.35 -20.75 4.83
N PRO A 167 -7.89 -21.97 5.02
CA PRO A 167 -7.19 -23.03 5.76
C PRO A 167 -5.80 -23.37 5.21
N ASN A 168 -5.59 -23.26 3.90
CA ASN A 168 -4.36 -23.66 3.22
C ASN A 168 -3.53 -22.48 2.72
N HIS A 169 -4.04 -21.25 2.84
CA HIS A 169 -3.34 -20.05 2.40
C HIS A 169 -3.14 -19.07 3.55
N ARG A 170 -1.88 -18.68 3.76
CA ARG A 170 -1.47 -17.63 4.70
C ARG A 170 -0.63 -16.59 3.98
N THR A 171 -0.88 -15.33 4.26
CA THR A 171 -0.05 -14.22 3.82
C THR A 171 0.82 -13.74 4.97
N THR A 172 2.08 -13.38 4.68
CA THR A 172 3.07 -12.96 5.67
C THR A 172 3.00 -11.46 5.88
N LEU A 173 3.02 -11.03 7.13
CA LEU A 173 3.11 -9.63 7.51
C LEU A 173 4.57 -9.19 7.59
N MET A 174 4.95 -8.22 6.77
CA MET A 174 6.19 -7.49 6.95
C MET A 174 5.92 -6.27 7.82
N ASN A 175 6.36 -6.35 9.07
CA ASN A 175 6.41 -5.19 9.96
C ASN A 175 7.57 -4.30 9.54
N THR A 176 7.28 -3.25 8.78
CA THR A 176 8.32 -2.29 8.38
C THR A 176 8.46 -1.20 9.45
N ARG A 177 9.64 -0.57 9.52
CA ARG A 177 9.83 0.69 10.28
C ARG A 177 9.19 1.90 9.59
N LEU A 178 8.54 1.71 8.44
CA LEU A 178 7.70 2.71 7.81
C LEU A 178 6.41 2.79 8.62
N THR A 179 6.38 3.67 9.63
CA THR A 179 5.20 3.80 10.50
C THR A 179 4.57 5.17 10.31
N VAL A 180 3.85 5.35 9.22
CA VAL A 180 2.82 6.40 9.17
C VAL A 180 1.53 5.76 9.67
N LEU A 181 1.11 6.12 10.89
CA LEU A 181 -0.12 5.59 11.54
C LEU A 181 -0.16 4.06 11.76
N GLY A 182 1.00 3.40 11.70
CA GLY A 182 1.13 1.94 11.84
C GLY A 182 0.58 1.23 10.60
N PHE A 183 1.43 0.57 9.84
CA PHE A 183 0.98 -0.34 8.79
C PHE A 183 1.96 -1.51 8.68
N ALA A 184 1.45 -2.64 8.20
CA ALA A 184 2.25 -3.80 7.84
C ALA A 184 2.03 -4.05 6.36
N TRP A 185 3.10 -4.35 5.62
CA TRP A 185 2.92 -4.86 4.27
C TRP A 185 2.49 -6.31 4.34
N LEU A 186 1.73 -6.72 3.33
CA LEU A 186 1.26 -8.07 3.19
C LEU A 186 1.98 -8.74 2.03
N TYR A 187 2.52 -9.92 2.24
CA TYR A 187 3.15 -10.72 1.20
C TYR A 187 2.41 -12.03 1.01
N ASP A 188 1.98 -12.29 -0.22
CA ASP A 188 1.47 -13.59 -0.61
C ASP A 188 2.55 -14.38 -1.36
N ALA A 189 3.02 -15.46 -0.74
CA ALA A 189 4.01 -16.35 -1.33
C ALA A 189 3.48 -17.11 -2.55
N GLY A 190 2.19 -17.37 -2.63
CA GLY A 190 1.64 -18.11 -3.74
C GLY A 190 1.56 -17.27 -5.01
N THR A 191 1.24 -15.98 -4.94
CA THR A 191 1.25 -15.07 -6.11
C THR A 191 2.53 -14.27 -6.24
N ARG A 192 3.46 -14.41 -5.27
CA ARG A 192 4.72 -13.68 -5.16
C ARG A 192 4.52 -12.16 -5.23
N THR A 193 3.44 -11.71 -4.60
CA THR A 193 3.03 -10.30 -4.61
C THR A 193 3.23 -9.68 -3.23
N LEU A 194 3.92 -8.54 -3.21
CA LEU A 194 4.04 -7.70 -2.03
C LEU A 194 3.06 -6.52 -2.14
N PHE A 195 2.06 -6.50 -1.27
CA PHE A 195 1.15 -5.37 -1.07
C PHE A 195 1.85 -4.33 -0.21
N CYS A 196 2.45 -3.33 -0.88
CA CYS A 196 3.43 -2.42 -0.28
C CYS A 196 2.84 -1.06 0.12
N SER A 197 1.52 -0.97 0.29
CA SER A 197 0.80 0.26 0.63
C SER A 197 1.29 1.42 -0.27
N ASP A 198 1.73 2.53 0.31
CA ASP A 198 2.13 3.73 -0.45
C ASP A 198 3.63 3.83 -0.80
N PHE A 199 4.46 2.81 -0.52
CA PHE A 199 5.90 3.00 -0.58
C PHE A 199 6.48 2.99 -2.00
N PHE A 200 6.01 2.08 -2.84
CA PHE A 200 6.40 1.96 -4.26
C PHE A 200 5.30 2.52 -5.18
N SER A 201 4.83 3.73 -4.90
CA SER A 201 3.67 4.38 -5.54
C SER A 201 4.04 5.51 -6.51
N GLU A 202 5.30 5.59 -6.93
CA GLU A 202 5.79 6.64 -7.83
C GLU A 202 5.16 6.59 -9.22
N GLY A 203 4.73 5.42 -9.69
CA GLY A 203 4.16 5.24 -11.03
C GLY A 203 2.84 6.00 -11.22
N LYS A 204 2.63 6.56 -12.41
CA LYS A 204 1.43 7.29 -12.82
C LYS A 204 1.10 6.94 -14.27
N LEU A 205 -0.10 7.29 -14.72
CA LEU A 205 -0.49 7.15 -16.12
C LEU A 205 -0.45 8.50 -16.82
N ASP A 206 -0.07 8.52 -18.09
CA ASP A 206 -0.18 9.71 -18.94
C ASP A 206 -1.62 9.93 -19.41
N THR A 207 -2.41 8.87 -19.56
CA THR A 207 -3.82 8.92 -19.96
C THR A 207 -4.71 8.12 -19.00
N ALA A 208 -5.99 8.45 -18.95
CA ALA A 208 -6.92 7.80 -18.02
C ALA A 208 -7.20 6.32 -18.36
N ASP A 209 -6.97 5.93 -19.60
CA ASP A 209 -7.11 4.58 -20.14
C ASP A 209 -5.79 3.81 -20.20
N GLY A 210 -4.70 4.38 -19.67
CA GLY A 210 -3.41 3.71 -19.55
C GLY A 210 -3.47 2.45 -18.67
N SER A 211 -2.56 1.52 -18.91
CA SER A 211 -2.43 0.31 -18.09
C SER A 211 -2.00 0.66 -16.67
N PRO A 212 -2.75 0.25 -15.61
CA PRO A 212 -2.32 0.43 -14.23
C PRO A 212 -1.22 -0.57 -13.82
N VAL A 213 -0.68 -1.34 -14.78
CA VAL A 213 0.45 -2.26 -14.61
C VAL A 213 1.59 -1.72 -15.46
N MET A 214 2.71 -1.39 -14.80
CA MET A 214 3.93 -0.92 -15.43
C MET A 214 4.59 -2.06 -16.18
N SER A 215 4.78 -1.86 -17.47
CA SER A 215 5.50 -2.79 -18.34
C SER A 215 7.00 -2.81 -18.06
N ALA A 216 7.73 -3.79 -18.63
CA ALA A 216 9.19 -3.88 -18.47
C ALA A 216 9.93 -2.75 -19.24
N GLU A 217 9.30 -2.21 -20.28
CA GLU A 217 9.82 -1.12 -21.10
C GLU A 217 9.66 0.26 -20.42
N GLU A 218 8.60 0.41 -19.62
CA GLU A 218 8.35 1.60 -18.81
C GLU A 218 9.31 1.64 -17.61
N ARG A 219 9.90 2.81 -17.36
CA ARG A 219 10.93 2.95 -16.34
C ARG A 219 10.70 4.23 -15.55
N SER A 220 10.45 4.08 -14.27
CA SER A 220 10.63 5.18 -13.33
C SER A 220 12.08 5.64 -13.31
N THR A 221 12.24 6.94 -13.11
CA THR A 221 13.51 7.59 -12.86
C THR A 221 13.80 7.67 -11.36
N LEU A 222 15.08 7.80 -10.99
CA LEU A 222 15.47 7.98 -9.59
C LEU A 222 14.87 9.27 -8.99
N ASP A 223 14.70 10.31 -9.80
CA ASP A 223 14.09 11.57 -9.37
C ASP A 223 12.60 11.40 -9.05
N GLU A 224 11.86 10.60 -9.83
CA GLU A 224 10.45 10.28 -9.55
C GLU A 224 10.31 9.47 -8.26
N VAL A 225 11.18 8.47 -8.04
CA VAL A 225 11.21 7.70 -6.79
C VAL A 225 11.54 8.61 -5.60
N ARG A 226 12.54 9.51 -5.75
CA ARG A 226 12.91 10.48 -4.72
C ARG A 226 11.77 11.42 -4.39
N ASP A 227 11.14 12.00 -5.42
CA ASP A 227 10.03 12.93 -5.26
C ASP A 227 8.85 12.24 -4.59
N HIS A 228 8.54 11.00 -4.94
CA HIS A 228 7.50 10.20 -4.29
C HIS A 228 7.81 9.98 -2.81
N ILE A 229 8.95 9.37 -2.49
CA ILE A 229 9.33 9.04 -1.10
C ILE A 229 9.30 10.30 -0.22
N TYR A 230 9.90 11.41 -0.66
CA TYR A 230 9.93 12.63 0.15
C TYR A 230 8.65 13.46 0.13
N THR A 231 7.71 13.19 -0.80
CA THR A 231 6.38 13.81 -0.74
C THR A 231 5.47 13.03 0.20
N ARG A 232 5.46 11.70 0.11
CA ARG A 232 4.59 10.85 0.93
C ARG A 232 5.13 10.69 2.36
N PHE A 233 6.44 10.58 2.50
CA PHE A 233 7.15 10.36 3.76
C PHE A 233 8.13 11.50 4.00
N GLU A 234 7.62 12.73 4.09
CA GLU A 234 8.45 13.95 4.20
C GLU A 234 9.52 13.88 5.30
N TRP A 235 9.20 13.20 6.41
CA TRP A 235 10.09 13.02 7.55
C TRP A 235 11.33 12.18 7.23
N MET A 236 11.32 11.35 6.18
CA MET A 236 12.48 10.54 5.78
C MET A 236 13.64 11.35 5.24
N ARG A 237 13.38 12.58 4.77
CA ARG A 237 14.43 13.45 4.20
C ARG A 237 15.58 13.66 5.18
N ASP A 238 15.24 13.82 6.46
CA ASP A 238 16.17 14.18 7.53
C ASP A 238 16.29 13.07 8.60
N ALA A 239 15.73 11.88 8.33
CA ALA A 239 15.74 10.76 9.27
C ALA A 239 16.96 9.84 9.08
N GLU A 240 17.35 9.14 10.14
CA GLU A 240 18.28 8.01 10.04
C GLU A 240 17.55 6.80 9.43
N THR A 241 17.85 6.50 8.17
CA THR A 241 17.18 5.46 7.37
C THR A 241 17.89 4.10 7.42
N GLY A 242 19.07 4.01 8.04
CA GLY A 242 19.87 2.78 8.12
C GLY A 242 19.07 1.55 8.61
N PRO A 243 18.35 1.63 9.74
CA PRO A 243 17.52 0.52 10.21
C PRO A 243 16.41 0.13 9.22
N LEU A 244 15.80 1.09 8.52
CA LEU A 244 14.80 0.80 7.49
C LEU A 244 15.42 0.06 6.30
N ILE A 245 16.59 0.50 5.85
CA ILE A 245 17.36 -0.16 4.79
C ILE A 245 17.68 -1.61 5.16
N GLU A 246 18.10 -1.87 6.40
CA GLU A 246 18.34 -3.23 6.90
C GLU A 246 17.08 -4.11 6.87
N ASP A 247 15.92 -3.56 7.25
CA ASP A 247 14.65 -4.30 7.21
C ASP A 247 14.23 -4.63 5.77
N LEU A 248 14.42 -3.68 4.84
CA LEU A 248 14.16 -3.90 3.42
C LEU A 248 15.06 -5.01 2.86
N HIS A 249 16.38 -4.95 3.10
CA HIS A 249 17.28 -6.02 2.69
C HIS A 249 16.87 -7.37 3.28
N LYS A 250 16.68 -7.44 4.60
CA LYS A 250 16.30 -8.68 5.28
C LYS A 250 15.04 -9.31 4.69
N PHE A 251 14.05 -8.49 4.32
CA PHE A 251 12.81 -9.01 3.74
C PHE A 251 12.99 -9.43 2.29
N PHE A 252 13.50 -8.54 1.43
CA PHE A 252 13.63 -8.80 0.00
C PHE A 252 14.65 -9.90 -0.32
N ASP A 253 15.67 -10.10 0.52
CA ASP A 253 16.62 -11.21 0.39
C ASP A 253 16.02 -12.56 0.83
N GLY A 254 14.93 -12.53 1.63
CA GLY A 254 14.31 -13.72 2.22
C GLY A 254 13.19 -14.33 1.39
N VAL A 255 12.66 -13.63 0.38
CA VAL A 255 11.51 -14.07 -0.42
C VAL A 255 11.67 -13.71 -1.90
N GLU A 256 11.04 -14.49 -2.79
CA GLU A 256 10.95 -14.15 -4.21
C GLU A 256 9.72 -13.27 -4.47
N ILE A 257 9.93 -12.06 -4.97
CA ILE A 257 8.84 -11.11 -5.26
C ILE A 257 8.83 -10.84 -6.76
N ASP A 258 7.73 -11.23 -7.40
CA ASP A 258 7.49 -10.97 -8.81
C ASP A 258 6.70 -9.68 -9.03
N ARG A 259 6.04 -9.15 -7.98
CA ARG A 259 5.17 -7.98 -8.09
C ARG A 259 5.16 -7.09 -6.85
N LEU A 260 5.23 -5.78 -7.07
CA LEU A 260 4.86 -4.77 -6.06
C LEU A 260 3.47 -4.25 -6.39
N ALA A 261 2.56 -4.35 -5.42
CA ALA A 261 1.16 -4.00 -5.52
C ALA A 261 0.85 -2.81 -4.59
N PRO A 262 1.12 -1.58 -5.02
CA PRO A 262 0.92 -0.40 -4.18
C PRO A 262 -0.55 0.03 -4.14
N TYR A 263 -0.96 0.75 -3.09
CA TYR A 263 -2.32 1.29 -2.96
C TYR A 263 -2.57 2.43 -3.94
N HIS A 264 -1.62 3.37 -4.06
CA HIS A 264 -1.59 4.40 -5.11
C HIS A 264 -0.56 4.04 -6.19
N GLY A 265 -0.75 4.53 -7.40
CA GLY A 265 0.19 4.33 -8.50
C GLY A 265 0.02 2.99 -9.23
N THR A 266 0.93 2.74 -10.16
CA THR A 266 0.91 1.53 -11.00
C THR A 266 1.51 0.33 -10.29
N VAL A 267 0.96 -0.86 -10.54
CA VAL A 267 1.59 -2.14 -10.18
C VAL A 267 2.93 -2.26 -10.89
N ILE A 268 3.98 -2.68 -10.18
CA ILE A 268 5.29 -2.96 -10.76
C ILE A 268 5.37 -4.47 -10.99
N GLU A 269 5.46 -4.86 -12.26
CA GLU A 269 5.38 -6.24 -12.72
C GLU A 269 6.75 -6.79 -13.12
N GLY A 270 7.07 -7.99 -12.62
CA GLY A 270 8.24 -8.75 -12.98
C GLY A 270 9.41 -8.58 -12.01
N PRO A 271 10.14 -9.66 -11.67
CA PRO A 271 11.16 -9.65 -10.62
C PRO A 271 12.32 -8.68 -10.90
N ASP A 272 12.67 -8.44 -12.16
CA ASP A 272 13.72 -7.48 -12.53
C ASP A 272 13.31 -6.03 -12.26
N GLN A 273 12.04 -5.70 -12.52
CA GLN A 273 11.49 -4.39 -12.19
C GLN A 273 11.39 -4.23 -10.67
N VAL A 274 10.94 -5.26 -9.94
CA VAL A 274 10.93 -5.25 -8.47
C VAL A 274 12.32 -4.93 -7.90
N ARG A 275 13.36 -5.63 -8.36
CA ARG A 275 14.75 -5.37 -7.92
C ARG A 275 15.21 -3.96 -8.27
N ARG A 276 14.87 -3.47 -9.46
CA ARG A 276 15.22 -2.11 -9.90
C ARG A 276 14.58 -1.05 -9.00
N HIS A 277 13.29 -1.19 -8.70
CA HIS A 277 12.57 -0.24 -7.86
C HIS A 277 13.04 -0.29 -6.40
N LEU A 278 13.35 -1.48 -5.87
CA LEU A 278 14.03 -1.61 -4.59
C LEU A 278 15.36 -0.85 -4.60
N GLN A 279 16.21 -1.07 -5.61
CA GLN A 279 17.51 -0.40 -5.69
C GLN A 279 17.37 1.13 -5.74
N MET A 280 16.43 1.66 -6.54
CA MET A 280 16.18 3.10 -6.58
C MET A 280 15.71 3.65 -5.23
N ALA A 281 14.83 2.93 -4.51
CA ALA A 281 14.41 3.33 -3.18
C ALA A 281 15.59 3.32 -2.19
N LEU A 282 16.44 2.30 -2.22
CA LEU A 282 17.65 2.23 -1.39
C LEU A 282 18.62 3.37 -1.70
N ASP A 283 18.84 3.70 -2.98
CA ASP A 283 19.69 4.81 -3.41
C ASP A 283 19.16 6.17 -2.92
N VAL A 284 17.83 6.34 -2.86
CA VAL A 284 17.19 7.54 -2.28
C VAL A 284 17.34 7.59 -0.77
N LEU A 285 17.20 6.46 -0.09
CA LEU A 285 17.28 6.37 1.37
C LEU A 285 18.72 6.48 1.89
N ALA A 286 19.74 6.18 1.10
CA ALA A 286 21.15 6.20 1.49
C ALA A 286 21.96 7.35 0.87
N PRO A 287 21.60 8.63 1.08
CA PRO A 287 22.23 9.75 0.37
C PRO A 287 23.73 9.90 0.66
N ASP A 288 24.21 9.47 1.83
CA ASP A 288 25.60 9.68 2.27
C ASP A 288 26.64 8.73 1.66
N ALA A 289 26.23 7.62 1.03
CA ALA A 289 27.18 6.77 0.30
C ALA A 289 27.70 7.47 -0.98
N ALA A 290 26.92 8.38 -1.56
CA ALA A 290 27.31 9.18 -2.73
C ALA A 290 28.10 10.46 -2.37
N LEU A 291 27.88 11.03 -1.18
CA LEU A 291 28.59 12.22 -0.69
C LEU A 291 29.97 11.89 -0.09
N ALA A 292 30.16 10.68 0.47
CA ALA A 292 31.45 10.25 1.01
C ALA A 292 32.53 9.93 -0.06
N ALA A 293 32.12 9.81 -1.33
CA ALA A 293 33.02 9.50 -2.45
C ALA A 293 33.57 10.74 -3.19
N ALA A 294 33.14 11.95 -2.82
CA ALA A 294 33.72 13.18 -3.36
C ALA A 294 35.09 13.42 -2.70
N PRO A 295 36.21 13.46 -3.45
CA PRO A 295 37.50 13.80 -2.86
C PRO A 295 37.41 15.21 -2.28
N THR A 296 37.67 15.33 -0.98
CA THR A 296 37.79 16.60 -0.29
C THR A 296 38.91 17.38 -0.98
N SER A 297 38.54 18.39 -1.79
CA SER A 297 39.50 19.30 -2.38
C SER A 297 40.29 19.95 -1.25
N THR A 298 41.56 19.62 -1.19
CA THR A 298 42.53 20.17 -0.24
C THR A 298 42.56 21.68 -0.45
N GLN A 299 42.20 22.45 0.57
CA GLN A 299 42.49 23.89 0.57
C GLN A 299 44.02 24.03 0.66
N GLU A 300 44.62 24.45 -0.45
CA GLU A 300 45.96 25.03 -0.47
C GLU A 300 45.94 26.29 0.40
N THR A 301 46.58 26.19 1.58
CA THR A 301 47.05 27.37 2.30
C THR A 301 48.18 28.00 1.51
N THR A 302 47.87 29.06 0.77
CA THR A 302 48.88 29.99 0.25
C THR A 302 49.45 30.82 1.40
N ASP A 303 50.73 30.58 1.69
CA ASP A 303 51.63 31.53 2.33
C ASP A 303 51.58 32.88 1.59
N HIS A 304 51.41 33.97 2.34
CA HIS A 304 51.97 35.26 1.95
C HIS A 304 52.31 36.14 3.18
N ALA A 305 53.63 36.36 3.29
CA ALA A 305 54.36 37.52 3.85
C ALA A 305 54.36 37.75 5.37
#